data_AF-A0A3C1LCM4-F1
#
_entry.id   AF-A0A3C1LCM4-F1
#
_cell.length_a   1.000
_cell.length_b   1.000
_cell.length_c   1.000
_cell.angle_alpha   90.00
_cell.angle_beta   90.00
_cell.angle_gamma   90.00
#
_symmetry.space_group_name_H-M   'P 1'
#
loop_
_entity.id
_entity.type
_entity.pdbx_description
1 polymer ?
#
loop_
_entity_poly.entity_id
_entity_poly.type
_entity_poly.pdbx_seq_one_letter_code
_entity_poly.pdbx_strand_id
1 'polypeptide(L)'
;THDMSTIRGWWEEDRSLTQRFYNKELGQWGEAPFFCEAWINRLIVIQHLYSPAMWSIFQLQDLLGIDAGIRVENPNDERINIPADPKHYWRYRMHLSLEQLLASNDFNNDIASLVAQSGRA
;
A
#
# COMPACT_ATOMS: atom_id res chain seq x y z
N THR A 1 -3.22 -2.12 9.42
CA THR A 1 -4.52 -1.75 10.02
C THR A 1 -4.55 -0.25 10.24
N HIS A 2 -5.65 0.36 10.71
CA HIS A 2 -5.70 1.81 10.91
C HIS A 2 -4.72 2.35 11.98
N ASP A 3 -4.27 1.51 12.91
CA ASP A 3 -3.26 1.86 13.92
C ASP A 3 -1.81 1.71 13.44
N MET A 4 -1.62 1.12 12.27
CA MET A 4 -0.31 0.94 11.66
C MET A 4 -0.09 1.99 10.58
N SER A 5 1.18 2.23 10.25
CA SER A 5 1.56 2.99 9.06
C SER A 5 1.06 2.27 7.80
N THR A 6 0.79 3.04 6.73
CA THR A 6 0.56 2.47 5.40
C THR A 6 1.82 1.74 4.94
N ILE A 7 1.72 0.90 3.90
CA ILE A 7 2.88 0.20 3.32
C ILE A 7 4.00 1.19 2.99
N ARG A 8 3.65 2.34 2.40
CA ARG A 8 4.62 3.39 2.03
C ARG A 8 5.27 4.02 3.26
N GLY A 9 4.46 4.37 4.27
CA GLY A 9 4.99 4.91 5.52
C GLY A 9 5.93 3.92 6.21
N TRP A 10 5.50 2.67 6.37
CA TRP A 10 6.31 1.61 6.96
C TRP A 10 7.63 1.35 6.22
N TRP A 11 7.61 1.37 4.89
CA TRP A 11 8.80 1.15 4.07
C TRP A 11 9.90 2.19 4.33
N GLU A 12 9.50 3.42 4.63
CA GLU A 12 10.41 4.57 4.79
C GLU A 12 10.81 4.81 6.25
N GLU A 13 10.23 4.08 7.22
CA GLU A 13 10.47 4.27 8.66
C GLU A 13 11.80 3.67 9.17
N ASP A 14 12.17 2.47 8.73
CA ASP A 14 13.41 1.79 9.17
C ASP A 14 14.13 1.13 8.00
N ARG A 15 15.25 1.74 7.59
CA ARG A 15 16.07 1.24 6.47
C ARG A 15 16.62 -0.16 6.68
N SER A 16 16.97 -0.54 7.91
CA SER A 16 17.53 -1.86 8.20
C SER A 16 16.46 -2.96 8.07
N LEU A 17 15.24 -2.64 8.50
CA LEU A 17 14.11 -3.55 8.42
C LEU A 17 13.63 -3.68 6.97
N THR A 18 13.49 -2.56 6.26
CA THR A 18 13.10 -2.52 4.85
C THR A 18 14.08 -3.29 3.97
N GLN A 19 15.40 -3.11 4.15
CA GLN A 19 16.41 -3.84 3.37
C GLN A 19 16.27 -5.35 3.55
N ARG A 20 16.10 -5.81 4.80
CA ARG A 20 15.92 -7.23 5.09
C ARG A 20 14.63 -7.76 4.50
N PHE A 21 13.51 -7.04 4.62
CA PHE A 21 12.24 -7.45 4.03
C PHE A 21 12.33 -7.53 2.50
N TYR A 22 12.93 -6.53 1.85
CA TYR A 22 13.13 -6.51 0.40
C TYR A 22 13.89 -7.74 -0.10
N ASN A 23 14.97 -8.13 0.58
CA ASN A 23 15.76 -9.28 0.14
C ASN A 23 15.18 -10.63 0.57
N LYS A 24 14.59 -10.72 1.76
CA LYS A 24 14.18 -12.01 2.34
C LYS A 24 12.72 -12.35 2.07
N GLU A 25 11.82 -11.39 2.19
CA GLU A 25 10.39 -11.61 2.03
C GLU A 25 9.94 -11.36 0.59
N LEU A 26 10.43 -10.29 -0.05
CA LEU A 26 10.12 -10.00 -1.47
C LEU A 26 11.05 -10.71 -2.46
N GLY A 27 12.12 -11.35 -1.97
CA GLY A 27 13.08 -12.10 -2.80
C GLY A 27 13.84 -11.24 -3.81
N GLN A 28 13.91 -9.92 -3.59
CA GLN A 28 14.56 -8.99 -4.50
C GLN A 28 16.06 -8.87 -4.19
N TRP A 29 16.86 -8.50 -5.19
CA TRP A 29 18.31 -8.44 -5.08
C TRP A 29 18.81 -7.01 -4.94
N GLY A 30 19.96 -6.84 -4.27
CA GLY A 30 20.60 -5.53 -4.11
C GLY A 30 19.98 -4.67 -3.01
N GLU A 31 20.26 -3.37 -3.08
CA GLU A 31 19.76 -2.39 -2.12
C GLU A 31 18.28 -2.10 -2.36
N ALA A 32 17.49 -2.12 -1.28
CA ALA A 32 16.09 -1.74 -1.34
C ALA A 32 15.97 -0.26 -1.72
N PRO A 33 15.08 0.14 -2.65
CA PRO A 33 14.86 1.54 -2.95
C PRO A 33 14.54 2.35 -1.69
N PHE A 34 15.03 3.59 -1.65
CA PHE A 34 14.85 4.45 -0.47
C PHE A 34 13.37 4.75 -0.23
N PHE A 35 12.67 5.20 -1.28
CA PHE A 35 11.23 5.46 -1.25
C PHE A 35 10.42 4.23 -1.62
N CYS A 36 9.18 4.18 -1.14
CA CYS A 36 8.24 3.15 -1.54
C CYS A 36 7.66 3.47 -2.92
N GLU A 37 8.35 3.02 -3.97
CA GLU A 37 7.88 3.15 -5.33
C GLU A 37 6.60 2.35 -5.58
N ALA A 38 5.79 2.78 -6.56
CA ALA A 38 4.48 2.20 -6.83
C ALA A 38 4.58 0.68 -7.08
N TRP A 39 5.62 0.24 -7.79
CA TRP A 39 5.89 -1.18 -8.04
C TRP A 39 6.27 -1.96 -6.77
N ILE A 40 6.93 -1.34 -5.79
CA ILE A 40 7.26 -1.98 -4.50
C ILE A 40 6.00 -2.20 -3.70
N ASN A 41 5.17 -1.16 -3.58
CA ASN A 41 3.87 -1.26 -2.90
C ASN A 41 3.02 -2.34 -3.57
N ARG A 42 2.98 -2.35 -4.91
CA ARG A 42 2.30 -3.38 -5.70
C ARG A 42 2.81 -4.79 -5.38
N LEU A 43 4.12 -5.01 -5.27
CA LEU A 43 4.69 -6.32 -4.91
C LEU A 43 4.20 -6.79 -3.53
N ILE A 44 4.11 -5.89 -2.55
CA ILE A 44 3.64 -6.20 -1.20
C ILE A 44 2.14 -6.56 -1.23
N VAL A 45 1.32 -5.78 -1.95
CA VAL A 45 -0.12 -6.08 -2.12
C VAL A 45 -0.31 -7.44 -2.81
N ILE A 46 0.42 -7.72 -3.89
CA ILE A 46 0.39 -9.03 -4.57
C ILE A 46 0.75 -10.15 -3.61
N GLN A 47 1.83 -10.02 -2.84
CA GLN A 47 2.28 -11.04 -1.89
C GLN A 47 1.15 -11.41 -0.91
N HIS A 48 0.38 -10.42 -0.44
CA HIS A 48 -0.75 -10.64 0.47
C HIS A 48 -1.98 -11.23 -0.24
N LEU A 49 -2.23 -10.85 -1.50
CA LEU A 49 -3.26 -11.47 -2.33
C LEU A 49 -2.96 -12.95 -2.58
N TYR A 50 -1.71 -13.34 -2.83
CA TYR A 50 -1.34 -14.75 -3.03
C TYR A 50 -1.15 -15.55 -1.73
N SER A 51 -1.33 -14.94 -0.56
CA SER A 51 -1.26 -15.66 0.71
C SER A 51 -2.36 -16.74 0.80
N PRO A 52 -2.18 -17.82 1.57
CA PRO A 52 -3.20 -18.86 1.76
C PRO A 52 -4.35 -18.41 2.68
N ALA A 53 -4.35 -17.16 3.17
CA ALA A 53 -5.38 -16.65 4.05
C ALA A 53 -6.74 -16.60 3.35
N MET A 54 -7.81 -16.97 4.07
CA MET A 54 -9.18 -16.90 3.52
C MET A 54 -9.54 -15.47 3.10
N TRP A 55 -9.17 -14.47 3.89
CA TRP A 55 -9.43 -13.06 3.60
C TRP A 55 -8.14 -12.26 3.53
N SER A 56 -8.04 -11.41 2.50
CA SER A 56 -7.03 -10.37 2.39
C SER A 56 -7.72 -9.02 2.53
N ILE A 57 -7.41 -8.30 3.60
CA ILE A 57 -8.00 -7.00 3.92
C ILE A 57 -6.91 -5.94 3.76
N PHE A 58 -7.18 -4.96 2.90
CA PHE A 58 -6.25 -3.87 2.62
C PHE A 58 -6.83 -2.53 3.08
N GLN A 59 -5.95 -1.62 3.46
CA GLN A 59 -6.34 -0.22 3.56
C GLN A 59 -6.49 0.35 2.15
N LEU A 60 -7.43 1.27 1.97
CA LEU A 60 -7.61 1.92 0.68
C LEU A 60 -6.33 2.66 0.23
N GLN A 61 -5.59 3.23 1.19
CA GLN A 61 -4.30 3.90 0.94
C GLN A 61 -3.28 2.96 0.31
N ASP A 62 -3.19 1.72 0.79
CA ASP A 62 -2.26 0.71 0.28
C ASP A 62 -2.62 0.30 -1.15
N LEU A 63 -3.92 0.16 -1.44
CA LEU A 63 -4.39 -0.12 -2.80
C LEU A 63 -4.09 1.03 -3.75
N LEU A 64 -4.44 2.27 -3.39
CA LEU A 64 -4.14 3.46 -4.21
C LEU A 64 -2.63 3.63 -4.45
N GLY A 65 -1.81 3.25 -3.46
CA GLY A 65 -0.37 3.39 -3.50
C GLY A 65 0.36 2.51 -4.52
N ILE A 66 -0.32 1.54 -5.16
CA ILE A 66 0.26 0.69 -6.21
C ILE A 66 0.36 1.40 -7.57
N ASP A 67 -0.37 2.51 -7.74
CA ASP A 67 -0.43 3.27 -8.98
C ASP A 67 0.12 4.68 -8.77
N ALA A 68 1.22 4.99 -9.47
CA ALA A 68 1.91 6.26 -9.36
C ALA A 68 1.08 7.46 -9.86
N GLY A 69 0.12 7.23 -10.77
CA GLY A 69 -0.71 8.27 -11.36
C GLY A 69 -1.86 8.74 -10.46
N ILE A 70 -2.26 7.92 -9.48
CA ILE A 70 -3.39 8.23 -8.60
C ILE A 70 -3.03 8.28 -7.12
N ARG A 71 -1.85 7.82 -6.68
CA ARG A 71 -1.44 7.91 -5.27
C ARG A 71 -1.17 9.36 -4.84
N VAL A 72 -1.30 9.66 -3.55
CA VAL A 72 -0.89 10.96 -3.02
C VAL A 72 0.64 11.09 -3.06
N GLU A 73 1.17 12.30 -3.21
CA GLU A 73 2.60 12.54 -3.33
C GLU A 73 3.35 12.13 -2.05
N ASN A 74 2.95 12.68 -0.90
CA ASN A 74 3.59 12.44 0.39
C ASN A 74 2.94 11.26 1.14
N PRO A 75 3.68 10.16 1.42
CA PRO A 75 3.16 9.01 2.18
C PRO A 75 2.60 9.37 3.56
N ASN A 76 3.14 10.40 4.22
CA ASN A 76 2.71 10.78 5.56
C ASN A 76 1.29 11.35 5.59
N ASP A 77 0.79 11.83 4.44
CA ASP A 77 -0.58 12.33 4.32
C ASP A 77 -1.61 11.20 4.25
N GLU A 78 -1.18 9.95 4.08
CA GLU A 78 -2.05 8.76 4.02
C GLU A 78 -2.38 8.19 5.40
N ARG A 79 -1.62 8.57 6.43
CA ARG A 79 -1.72 7.98 7.77
C ARG A 79 -2.96 8.48 8.50
N ILE A 80 -3.84 7.55 8.88
CA ILE A 80 -5.10 7.85 9.58
C ILE A 80 -4.94 7.98 11.10
N ASN A 81 -3.98 7.25 11.70
CA ASN A 81 -3.72 7.27 13.14
C ASN A 81 -2.23 7.22 13.49
N ILE A 82 -1.89 7.79 14.65
CA ILE A 82 -0.63 7.59 15.36
C ILE A 82 -0.99 7.14 16.79
N PRO A 83 -0.97 5.84 17.11
CA PRO A 83 -1.42 5.34 18.42
C PRO A 83 -0.67 5.91 19.62
N ALA A 84 0.60 6.30 19.44
CA ALA A 84 1.42 6.92 20.48
C ALA A 84 1.01 8.36 20.80
N ASP A 85 0.21 9.01 19.95
CA ASP A 85 -0.33 10.35 20.16
C ASP A 85 -1.81 10.27 20.55
N PRO A 86 -2.16 10.34 21.85
CA PRO A 86 -3.55 10.27 22.29
C PRO A 86 -4.40 11.47 21.85
N LYS A 87 -3.77 12.54 21.34
CA LYS A 87 -4.45 13.72 20.79
C LYS A 87 -4.45 13.70 19.25
N HIS A 88 -4.07 12.59 18.63
CA HIS A 88 -4.01 12.49 17.20
C HIS A 88 -5.37 12.79 16.58
N TYR A 89 -5.36 13.64 15.55
CA TYR A 89 -6.57 14.09 14.91
C TYR A 89 -6.89 13.23 13.68
N TRP A 90 -7.98 12.47 13.77
CA TRP A 90 -8.47 11.51 12.77
C TRP A 90 -9.05 12.18 11.52
N ARG A 91 -8.17 12.72 10.67
CA ARG A 91 -8.59 13.59 9.57
C ARG A 91 -8.16 13.15 8.18
N TYR A 92 -7.59 11.95 8.02
CA TYR A 92 -7.33 11.45 6.68
C TYR A 92 -8.65 11.37 5.88
N ARG A 93 -8.57 11.81 4.63
CA ARG A 93 -9.62 11.75 3.62
C ARG A 93 -8.96 11.31 2.33
N MET A 94 -9.61 10.40 1.60
CA MET A 94 -9.17 10.06 0.25
C MET A 94 -9.09 11.34 -0.58
N HIS A 95 -7.97 11.54 -1.26
CA HIS A 95 -7.71 12.74 -2.06
C HIS A 95 -8.46 12.72 -3.40
N LEU A 96 -8.94 11.54 -3.82
CA LEU A 96 -9.86 11.37 -4.94
C LEU A 96 -11.31 11.49 -4.46
N SER A 97 -12.16 12.08 -5.30
CA SER A 97 -13.60 11.87 -5.23
C SER A 97 -13.98 10.45 -5.65
N LEU A 98 -15.19 10.01 -5.31
CA LEU A 98 -15.70 8.70 -5.76
C LEU A 98 -15.86 8.67 -7.28
N GLU A 99 -16.27 9.77 -7.91
CA GLU A 99 -16.42 9.91 -9.35
C GLU A 99 -15.07 9.77 -10.05
N GLN A 100 -14.01 10.38 -9.52
CA GLN A 100 -12.64 10.21 -10.03
C GLN A 100 -12.19 8.76 -9.88
N LEU A 101 -12.41 8.13 -8.72
CA LEU A 101 -12.05 6.73 -8.50
C LEU A 101 -12.78 5.78 -9.47
N LEU A 102 -14.08 6.00 -9.70
CA LEU A 102 -14.86 5.23 -10.68
C LEU A 102 -14.35 5.43 -12.11
N ALA A 103 -13.86 6.63 -12.45
CA ALA A 103 -13.30 6.94 -13.76
C ALA A 103 -11.86 6.42 -13.98
N SER A 104 -11.15 6.02 -12.91
CA SER A 104 -9.79 5.44 -12.97
C SER A 104 -9.79 4.01 -13.49
N ASN A 105 -10.18 3.80 -14.75
CA ASN A 105 -10.37 2.48 -15.36
C ASN A 105 -9.10 1.61 -15.32
N ASP A 106 -7.92 2.19 -15.56
CA ASP A 106 -6.67 1.43 -15.57
C ASP A 106 -6.37 0.84 -14.19
N PHE A 107 -6.48 1.66 -13.14
CA PHE A 107 -6.37 1.21 -11.75
C PHE A 107 -7.42 0.16 -11.39
N ASN A 108 -8.70 0.42 -11.71
CA ASN A 108 -9.80 -0.48 -11.37
C ASN A 108 -9.64 -1.86 -12.06
N ASN A 109 -9.23 -1.85 -13.34
CA ASN A 109 -8.95 -3.06 -14.09
C ASN A 109 -7.71 -3.80 -13.56
N ASP A 110 -6.66 -3.09 -13.16
CA ASP A 110 -5.47 -3.72 -12.55
C ASP A 110 -5.83 -4.44 -11.24
N ILE A 111 -6.57 -3.78 -10.34
CA ILE A 111 -7.06 -4.39 -9.10
C ILE A 111 -7.94 -5.61 -9.39
N ALA A 112 -8.92 -5.49 -10.29
CA ALA A 112 -9.79 -6.61 -10.66
C ALA A 112 -8.99 -7.80 -11.20
N SER A 113 -7.99 -7.52 -12.04
CA SER A 113 -7.07 -8.52 -12.59
C SER A 113 -6.24 -9.20 -11.50
N LEU A 114 -5.69 -8.43 -10.56
CA LEU A 114 -4.92 -8.96 -9.43
C LEU A 114 -5.76 -9.87 -8.53
N VAL A 115 -7.01 -9.49 -8.25
CA VAL A 115 -7.96 -10.30 -7.48
C VAL A 115 -8.29 -11.60 -8.22
N ALA A 116 -8.58 -11.54 -9.51
CA ALA A 116 -8.85 -12.73 -10.33
C ALA A 116 -7.63 -13.67 -10.41
N GLN A 117 -6.44 -13.14 -10.68
CA GLN A 117 -5.21 -13.93 -10.83
C GLN A 117 -4.76 -14.60 -9.53
N SER A 118 -5.14 -14.05 -8.38
CA SER A 118 -4.89 -14.62 -7.06
C SER A 118 -5.97 -15.60 -6.60
N GLY A 119 -6.99 -15.88 -7.42
CA GLY A 119 -8.07 -16.82 -7.10
C GLY A 119 -9.06 -16.28 -6.07
N ARG A 120 -9.25 -14.96 -6.01
CA ARG A 120 -10.10 -14.26 -5.02
C ARG A 120 -11.31 -13.54 -5.64
N ALA A 121 -11.65 -13.83 -6.91
CA ALA A 121 -12.81 -13.27 -7.61
C ALA A 121 -14.11 -14.02 -7.29
#